data_AF-A8RC11-F1
#
_entry.id   AF-A8RC11-F1
#
_cell.length_a   1.000
_cell.length_b   1.000
_cell.length_c   1.000
_cell.angle_alpha   90.00
_cell.angle_beta   90.00
_cell.angle_gamma   90.00
#
_symmetry.space_group_name_H-M   'P 1'
#
loop_
_entity.id
_entity.type
_entity.pdbx_description
1 polymer ?
#
loop_
_entity_poly.entity_id
_entity_poly.type
_entity_poly.pdbx_seq_one_letter_code
_entity_poly.pdbx_strand_id
1 'polypeptide(L)'
;MKMLSKEEILKCADRLQELEKLDVVKEFRYVLHEVVNYPQEEPKQEYYKSSKIRDYYIKLPYEEFTILDNGKYGFKKHSYDAIGKKKDNKSTLYLCLSLCNYSKEQIMQYIDKHIKEEDEDVE
;
A
#
# COMPACT_ATOMS: atom_id res chain seq x y z
N MET A 1 17.76 11.65 -23.97
CA MET A 1 18.22 10.25 -24.12
C MET A 1 18.38 9.93 -25.60
N LYS A 2 19.51 9.37 -26.01
CA LYS A 2 19.69 8.91 -27.40
C LYS A 2 18.85 7.64 -27.59
N MET A 3 17.99 7.61 -28.62
CA MET A 3 17.29 6.39 -29.00
C MET A 3 18.25 5.44 -29.71
N LEU A 4 18.21 4.17 -29.34
CA LEU A 4 18.94 3.11 -30.02
C LEU A 4 18.33 2.88 -31.40
N SER A 5 19.18 2.62 -32.38
CA SER A 5 18.79 2.13 -33.70
C SER A 5 18.24 0.70 -33.64
N LYS A 6 17.57 0.27 -34.70
CA LYS A 6 17.02 -1.09 -34.79
C LYS A 6 18.10 -2.17 -34.64
N GLU A 7 19.28 -1.97 -35.23
CA GLU A 7 20.39 -2.92 -35.15
C GLU A 7 20.97 -3.00 -33.74
N GLU A 8 21.07 -1.87 -33.04
CA GLU A 8 21.52 -1.86 -31.64
C GLU A 8 20.54 -2.60 -30.73
N ILE A 9 19.23 -2.45 -30.96
CA ILE A 9 18.21 -3.19 -30.22
C ILE A 9 18.29 -4.70 -30.47
N LEU A 10 18.53 -5.14 -31.71
CA LEU A 10 18.70 -6.57 -32.00
C LEU A 10 19.90 -7.17 -31.26
N LYS A 11 21.04 -6.46 -31.24
CA LYS A 11 22.22 -6.88 -30.46
C LYS A 11 21.92 -6.97 -28.97
N CYS A 12 21.15 -6.03 -28.43
CA CYS A 12 20.70 -6.10 -27.04
C CYS A 12 19.78 -7.29 -26.77
N ALA A 13 18.90 -7.64 -27.71
CA ALA A 13 17.98 -8.78 -27.57
C ALA A 13 18.73 -10.12 -27.57
N ASP A 14 19.70 -10.30 -28.46
CA ASP A 14 20.57 -11.49 -28.47
C ASP A 14 21.34 -11.60 -27.14
N ARG A 15 21.91 -10.49 -26.69
CA ARG A 15 22.64 -10.45 -25.42
C ARG A 15 21.73 -10.75 -24.22
N LEU A 16 20.49 -10.28 -24.22
CA LEU A 16 19.52 -10.60 -23.19
C LEU A 16 19.28 -12.12 -23.13
N GLN A 17 19.06 -12.76 -24.28
CA GLN A 17 18.83 -14.21 -24.36
C GLN A 17 20.03 -15.02 -23.82
N GLU A 18 21.26 -14.56 -24.03
CA GLU A 18 22.45 -15.16 -23.42
C GLU A 18 22.47 -14.98 -21.90
N LEU A 19 22.20 -13.76 -21.41
CA LEU A 19 22.18 -13.45 -19.98
C LEU A 19 21.13 -14.27 -19.23
N GLU A 20 19.96 -14.49 -19.83
CA GLU A 20 18.87 -15.29 -19.25
C GLU A 20 19.27 -16.74 -18.96
N LYS A 21 20.30 -17.26 -19.63
CA LYS A 21 20.81 -18.61 -19.41
C LYS A 21 21.75 -18.69 -18.21
N LEU A 22 22.30 -17.56 -17.76
CA LEU A 22 23.23 -17.51 -16.62
C LEU A 22 22.49 -17.82 -15.32
N ASP A 23 23.10 -18.67 -14.49
CA ASP A 23 22.47 -19.13 -13.25
C ASP A 23 22.20 -17.97 -12.28
N VAL A 24 23.09 -16.97 -12.20
CA VAL A 24 22.86 -15.75 -11.40
C VAL A 24 21.62 -14.95 -11.84
N VAL A 25 21.31 -14.93 -13.14
CA VAL A 25 20.12 -14.21 -13.64
C VAL A 25 18.86 -15.01 -13.35
N LYS A 26 18.90 -16.34 -13.46
CA LYS A 26 17.79 -17.22 -13.06
C LYS A 26 17.52 -17.12 -11.57
N GLU A 27 18.56 -17.14 -10.74
CA GLU A 27 18.45 -16.96 -9.30
C GLU A 27 17.86 -15.58 -8.95
N PHE A 28 18.37 -14.50 -9.57
CA PHE A 28 17.81 -13.17 -9.40
C PHE A 28 16.31 -13.12 -9.74
N ARG A 29 15.90 -13.70 -10.87
CA ARG A 29 14.50 -13.76 -11.29
C ARG A 29 13.64 -14.56 -10.33
N TYR A 30 14.15 -15.69 -9.86
CA TYR A 30 13.46 -16.53 -8.88
C TYR A 30 13.26 -15.77 -7.56
N VAL A 31 14.33 -15.22 -6.98
CA VAL A 31 14.24 -14.46 -5.72
C VAL A 31 13.34 -13.23 -5.87
N LEU A 32 13.45 -12.50 -6.98
CA LEU A 32 12.56 -11.38 -7.28
C LEU A 32 11.09 -11.84 -7.33
N HIS A 33 10.82 -12.96 -7.99
CA HIS A 33 9.47 -13.53 -8.09
C HIS A 33 8.89 -13.89 -6.72
N GLU A 34 9.66 -14.57 -5.87
CA GLU A 34 9.23 -14.95 -4.52
C GLU A 34 8.94 -13.70 -3.67
N VAL A 35 9.79 -12.67 -3.77
CA VAL A 35 9.64 -11.42 -3.02
C VAL A 35 8.43 -10.62 -3.48
N VAL A 36 8.27 -10.40 -4.79
CA VAL A 36 7.19 -9.53 -5.30
C VAL A 36 5.81 -10.19 -5.25
N ASN A 37 5.76 -11.52 -5.23
CA ASN A 37 4.50 -12.28 -5.15
C ASN A 37 4.24 -12.84 -3.75
N TYR A 38 4.97 -12.36 -2.73
CA TYR A 38 4.70 -12.73 -1.36
C TYR A 38 3.22 -12.43 -1.01
N PRO A 39 2.41 -13.45 -0.66
CA PRO A 39 0.99 -13.26 -0.42
C PRO A 39 0.77 -12.49 0.87
N GLN A 40 -0.11 -11.48 0.82
CA GLN A 40 -0.45 -10.65 1.97
C GLN A 40 -1.97 -10.61 2.13
N GLU A 41 -2.42 -10.78 3.37
CA GLU A 41 -3.83 -10.62 3.69
C GLU A 41 -4.19 -9.13 3.74
N GLU A 42 -5.33 -8.79 3.14
CA GLU A 42 -5.91 -7.47 3.31
C GLU A 42 -6.27 -7.24 4.79
N PRO A 43 -5.91 -6.09 5.38
CA PRO A 43 -6.16 -5.91 6.79
C PRO A 43 -7.65 -5.81 7.09
N LYS A 44 -8.06 -6.50 8.15
CA LYS A 44 -9.45 -6.51 8.62
C LYS A 44 -9.92 -5.10 8.97
N GLN A 45 -11.18 -4.82 8.64
CA GLN A 45 -11.84 -3.54 8.88
C GLN A 45 -13.11 -3.76 9.71
N GLU A 46 -13.35 -2.87 10.66
CA GLU A 46 -14.56 -2.86 11.47
C GLU A 46 -15.29 -1.53 11.25
N TYR A 47 -16.60 -1.58 10.99
CA TYR A 47 -17.42 -0.37 10.94
C TYR A 47 -17.43 0.30 12.32
N TYR A 48 -17.28 1.64 12.35
CA TYR A 48 -17.36 2.42 13.58
C TYR A 48 -18.58 3.34 13.58
N LYS A 49 -18.64 4.29 12.65
CA LYS A 49 -19.62 5.40 12.67
C LYS A 49 -19.77 6.03 11.29
N SER A 50 -20.84 6.78 11.06
CA SER A 50 -21.08 7.53 9.82
C SER A 50 -21.21 9.03 10.07
N SER A 51 -20.75 9.85 9.12
CA SER A 51 -21.03 11.29 8.99
C SER A 51 -22.22 11.53 8.07
N LYS A 52 -22.50 12.80 7.71
CA LYS A 52 -23.45 13.12 6.63
C LYS A 52 -23.03 12.48 5.30
N ILE A 53 -21.73 12.43 4.98
CA ILE A 53 -21.24 12.05 3.64
C ILE A 53 -20.47 10.72 3.55
N ARG A 54 -20.01 10.15 4.68
CA ARG A 54 -19.16 8.94 4.70
C ARG A 54 -19.54 7.95 5.80
N ASP A 55 -19.17 6.70 5.59
CA ASP A 55 -19.08 5.66 6.60
C ASP A 55 -17.61 5.43 6.96
N TYR A 56 -17.30 5.49 8.25
CA TYR A 56 -15.96 5.32 8.78
C TYR A 56 -15.75 3.91 9.34
N TYR A 57 -14.58 3.36 9.03
CA TYR A 57 -14.13 2.05 9.45
C TYR A 57 -12.76 2.17 10.10
N ILE A 58 -12.51 1.33 11.09
CA ILE A 58 -11.22 1.18 11.76
C ILE A 58 -10.51 -0.02 11.12
N LYS A 59 -9.31 0.20 10.60
CA LYS A 59 -8.41 -0.87 10.15
C LYS A 59 -7.71 -1.44 11.38
N LEU A 60 -7.78 -2.75 11.58
CA LEU A 60 -7.08 -3.43 12.68
C LEU A 60 -5.56 -3.44 12.42
N PRO A 61 -4.72 -3.57 13.48
CA PRO A 61 -3.28 -3.72 13.32
C PRO A 61 -2.94 -4.88 12.41
N TYR A 62 -1.95 -4.67 11.56
CA TYR A 62 -1.53 -5.64 10.56
C TYR A 62 -0.03 -5.54 10.31
N GLU A 63 0.48 -6.50 9.55
CA GLU A 63 1.86 -6.50 9.10
C GLU A 63 1.88 -6.51 7.57
N GLU A 64 2.73 -5.67 6.99
CA GLU A 64 2.90 -5.53 5.55
C GLU A 64 4.34 -5.89 5.17
N PHE A 65 4.50 -6.82 4.24
CA PHE A 65 5.77 -7.07 3.58
C PHE A 65 6.01 -6.00 2.52
N THR A 66 6.99 -5.12 2.77
CA THR A 66 7.26 -3.93 1.95
C THR A 66 8.74 -3.56 2.00
N ILE A 67 9.13 -2.54 1.24
CA ILE A 67 10.47 -1.96 1.31
C ILE A 67 10.55 -1.07 2.56
N LEU A 68 11.50 -1.36 3.44
CA LEU A 68 11.77 -0.61 4.66
C LEU A 68 12.61 0.63 4.35
N ASP A 69 12.68 1.56 5.31
CA ASP A 69 13.41 2.82 5.18
C ASP A 69 14.92 2.64 4.90
N ASN A 70 15.47 1.46 5.23
CA ASN A 70 16.85 1.08 4.94
C ASN A 70 17.06 0.50 3.52
N GLY A 71 16.02 0.51 2.67
CA GLY A 71 16.05 0.01 1.30
C GLY A 71 15.96 -1.52 1.17
N LYS A 72 15.83 -2.26 2.27
CA LYS A 72 15.66 -3.72 2.25
C LYS A 72 14.18 -4.09 2.31
N TYR A 73 13.83 -5.24 1.73
CA TYR A 73 12.53 -5.86 1.97
C TYR A 73 12.44 -6.36 3.41
N GLY A 74 11.26 -6.23 4.01
CA GLY A 74 10.96 -6.77 5.32
C GLY A 74 9.52 -6.53 5.73
N PHE A 75 9.23 -6.87 6.98
CA PHE A 75 7.89 -6.77 7.55
C PHE A 75 7.74 -5.48 8.34
N LYS A 76 6.83 -4.62 7.90
CA LYS A 76 6.46 -3.37 8.57
C LYS A 76 5.19 -3.59 9.36
N LYS A 77 5.23 -3.27 10.66
CA LYS A 77 4.06 -3.36 11.53
C LYS A 77 3.29 -2.05 11.49
N HIS A 78 1.99 -2.18 11.35
CA HIS A 78 1.03 -1.09 11.33
C HIS A 78 0.11 -1.23 12.55
N SER A 79 -0.07 -0.12 13.27
CA SER A 79 -1.09 0.00 14.31
C SER A 79 -2.48 0.18 13.70
N TYR A 80 -3.46 0.55 14.52
CA TYR A 80 -4.79 0.89 14.02
C TYR A 80 -4.73 2.06 13.03
N ASP A 81 -5.65 2.05 12.07
CA ASP A 81 -5.84 3.13 11.10
C ASP A 81 -7.34 3.43 10.92
N ALA A 82 -7.65 4.50 10.21
CA ALA A 82 -9.01 4.87 9.88
C ALA A 82 -9.20 5.16 8.39
N ILE A 83 -10.33 4.70 7.86
CA ILE A 83 -10.76 4.94 6.50
C ILE A 83 -12.19 5.46 6.48
N GLY A 84 -12.49 6.38 5.57
CA GLY A 84 -13.83 6.93 5.35
C GLY A 84 -14.30 6.67 3.93
N LYS A 85 -15.30 5.79 3.75
CA LYS A 85 -15.88 5.48 2.44
C LYS A 85 -17.08 6.40 2.20
N LYS A 86 -17.11 7.14 1.08
CA LYS A 86 -18.30 7.93 0.74
C LYS A 86 -19.52 7.04 0.58
N LYS A 87 -20.69 7.52 0.98
CA LYS A 87 -21.96 6.79 0.85
C LYS A 87 -22.36 6.48 -0.59
N ASP A 88 -21.86 7.27 -1.54
CA ASP A 88 -22.04 7.00 -2.99
C ASP A 88 -21.01 6.00 -3.55
N ASN A 89 -20.14 5.45 -2.70
CA ASN A 89 -19.04 4.53 -3.02
C ASN A 89 -18.04 5.05 -4.08
N LYS A 90 -18.00 6.35 -4.36
CA LYS A 90 -17.12 6.91 -5.40
C LYS A 90 -15.71 7.21 -4.91
N SER A 91 -15.50 7.38 -3.60
CA SER A 91 -14.15 7.61 -3.06
C SER A 91 -13.95 7.11 -1.64
N THR A 92 -12.69 6.77 -1.34
CA THR A 92 -12.22 6.39 -0.01
C THR A 92 -11.22 7.44 0.46
N LEU A 93 -11.42 7.92 1.68
CA LEU A 93 -10.47 8.74 2.42
C LEU A 93 -9.62 7.81 3.30
N TYR A 94 -8.31 7.98 3.25
CA TYR A 94 -7.37 7.32 4.16
C TYR A 94 -6.82 8.38 5.12
N LEU A 95 -6.93 8.15 6.42
CA LEU A 95 -6.41 9.08 7.43
C LEU A 95 -4.92 8.89 7.73
N CYS A 96 -4.30 7.82 7.20
CA CYS A 96 -2.86 7.57 7.24
C CYS A 96 -2.27 7.53 8.68
N LEU A 97 -3.00 6.92 9.62
CA LEU A 97 -2.64 6.87 11.04
C LEU A 97 -1.95 5.55 11.44
N SER A 98 -1.83 4.61 10.51
CA SER A 98 -1.32 3.26 10.76
C SER A 98 0.13 3.19 11.27
N LEU A 99 0.92 4.26 11.12
CA LEU A 99 2.30 4.35 11.61
C LEU A 99 2.44 5.28 12.83
N CYS A 100 1.33 5.83 13.34
CA CYS A 100 1.33 6.74 14.48
C CYS A 100 1.30 6.01 15.83
N ASN A 101 1.22 4.68 15.84
CA ASN A 101 1.11 3.85 17.06
C ASN A 101 -0.08 4.22 17.95
N TYR A 102 -1.20 4.62 17.35
CA TYR A 102 -2.42 4.95 18.08
C TYR A 102 -3.19 3.70 18.51
N SER A 103 -3.79 3.77 19.70
CA SER A 103 -4.77 2.80 20.18
C SER A 103 -6.09 2.93 19.40
N LYS A 104 -6.97 1.92 19.53
CA LYS A 104 -8.29 1.95 18.91
C LYS A 104 -9.10 3.17 19.38
N GLU A 105 -9.03 3.51 20.66
CA GLU A 105 -9.73 4.65 21.27
C GLU A 105 -9.22 5.98 20.71
N GLN A 106 -7.91 6.11 20.51
CA GLN A 106 -7.32 7.30 19.89
C GLN A 106 -7.78 7.45 18.43
N ILE A 107 -7.87 6.35 17.68
CA ILE A 107 -8.43 6.35 16.32
C ILE A 107 -9.91 6.78 16.33
N MET A 108 -10.71 6.26 17.25
CA MET A 108 -12.12 6.67 17.41
C MET A 108 -12.24 8.18 17.66
N GLN A 109 -11.40 8.73 18.55
CA GLN A 109 -11.35 10.18 18.82
C GLN A 109 -10.98 10.99 17.57
N TYR A 110 -10.01 10.51 16.77
CA TYR A 110 -9.65 11.14 15.49
C TYR A 110 -10.82 11.14 14.50
N ILE A 111 -11.52 10.01 14.37
CA ILE A 111 -12.71 9.91 13.52
C ILE A 111 -13.79 10.88 14.00
N ASP A 112 -14.11 10.90 15.30
CA ASP A 112 -15.14 11.77 15.85
C ASP A 112 -14.82 13.25 15.65
N LYS A 113 -13.55 13.65 15.78
CA LYS A 113 -13.11 15.02 15.47
C LYS A 113 -13.31 15.33 13.99
N HIS A 114 -12.88 14.43 13.12
CA HIS A 114 -12.95 14.64 11.67
C HIS A 114 -14.40 14.68 11.15
N ILE A 115 -15.31 13.88 11.70
CA ILE A 115 -16.74 13.93 11.38
C ILE A 115 -17.33 15.30 11.73
N LYS A 116 -16.96 15.87 12.88
CA LYS A 116 -17.46 17.21 13.27
C LYS A 116 -17.03 18.27 12.27
N GLU A 117 -15.75 18.28 11.89
CA GLU A 117 -15.21 19.20 10.88
C GLU A 117 -15.92 18.99 9.52
N GLU A 118 -16.10 17.75 9.10
CA GLU A 118 -16.76 17.42 7.82
C GLU A 118 -18.25 17.81 7.80
N ASP A 119 -18.97 17.68 8.92
CA ASP A 119 -20.39 17.99 8.99
C ASP A 119 -20.68 19.50 9.15
N GLU A 120 -19.74 20.27 9.73
CA GLU A 120 -19.74 21.74 9.80
C GLU A 120 -19.52 22.35 8.41
N ASP A 121 -18.62 21.79 7.59
CA ASP A 121 -18.31 22.28 6.23
C ASP A 121 -19.44 22.05 5.20
N VAL A 122 -20.46 21.28 5.55
CA VAL A 122 -21.61 20.94 4.68
C VAL A 122 -22.85 21.83 4.96
N GLU A 123 -22.80 22.69 5.99
CA GLU A 123 -23.85 23.69 6.30
C GLU A 123 -23.66 25.02 5.54
#